data_AF-A0A7S3W785-F1
#
_entry.id   AF-A0A7S3W785-F1
#
_cell.length_a   1.000
_cell.length_b   1.000
_cell.length_c   1.000
_cell.angle_alpha   90.00
_cell.angle_beta   90.00
_cell.angle_gamma   90.00
#
_symmetry.space_group_name_H-M   'P 1'
#
loop_
_entity.id
_entity.type
_entity.pdbx_description
1 polymer ?
#
loop_
_entity_poly.entity_id
_entity_poly.type
_entity_poly.pdbx_seq_one_letter_code
_entity_poly.pdbx_strand_id
1 'polypeptide(L)'
;REIPGSASMPRAPYSQGPCANCGAHRLLKYAHRTMCCRYKCQRAAAAQRQARLAGGGADDAVVPTFCFKIEAVLGMRFCEPEQLIAKKRRNKLAAADKTICYLTRGTFKEDQHDTGFTDTRWVELEELYEKCGGKAPLNRALKKYRDMEQGAADAAIAECEEGIDE
;
A
#
# COMPACT_ATOMS: atom_id res chain seq x y z
N ARG A 1 -13.77 -46.38 0.50
CA ARG A 1 -12.37 -46.29 0.02
C ARG A 1 -11.89 -44.88 0.39
N GLU A 2 -11.41 -44.74 1.62
CA GLU A 2 -10.94 -43.47 2.18
C GLU A 2 -9.50 -43.22 1.71
N ILE A 3 -9.20 -41.99 1.28
CA ILE A 3 -7.85 -41.59 0.89
C ILE A 3 -7.11 -41.17 2.17
N PRO A 4 -6.01 -41.83 2.55
CA PRO A 4 -5.29 -41.51 3.78
C PRO A 4 -4.45 -40.24 3.61
N GLY A 5 -4.66 -39.30 4.53
CA GLY A 5 -3.67 -38.36 5.06
C GLY A 5 -2.70 -37.69 4.09
N SER A 6 -3.15 -36.65 3.37
CA SER A 6 -2.25 -35.54 3.08
C SER A 6 -2.14 -34.71 4.36
N ALA A 7 -1.15 -35.02 5.19
CA ALA A 7 -0.74 -34.14 6.27
C ALA A 7 -0.39 -32.78 5.65
N SER A 8 -1.33 -31.84 5.69
CA SER A 8 -1.05 -30.46 5.34
C SER A 8 -0.02 -30.00 6.37
N MET A 9 1.20 -29.72 5.89
CA MET A 9 2.22 -29.12 6.74
C MET A 9 1.56 -27.98 7.52
N PRO A 10 1.70 -27.91 8.86
CA PRO A 10 1.19 -26.78 9.59
C PRO A 10 1.90 -25.56 9.01
N ARG A 11 1.19 -24.74 8.23
CA ARG A 11 1.72 -23.46 7.79
C ARG A 11 1.94 -22.69 9.07
N ALA A 12 3.21 -22.54 9.43
CA ALA A 12 3.62 -21.73 10.56
C ALA A 12 2.86 -20.40 10.50
N PRO A 13 2.30 -19.93 11.63
CA PRO A 13 1.51 -18.71 11.63
C PRO A 13 2.39 -17.58 11.07
N TYR A 14 1.89 -16.87 10.05
CA TYR A 14 2.45 -15.57 9.67
C TYR A 14 2.06 -14.53 10.73
N SER A 15 2.49 -14.76 11.97
CA SER A 15 2.54 -13.77 13.04
C SER A 15 4.02 -13.59 13.35
N GLN A 16 4.70 -12.64 12.73
CA GLN A 16 6.17 -12.63 12.83
C GLN A 16 6.74 -11.29 13.28
N GLY A 17 6.28 -10.86 14.47
CA GLY A 17 7.06 -9.97 15.35
C GLY A 17 6.50 -8.55 15.55
N PRO A 18 6.75 -7.93 16.72
CA PRO A 18 6.54 -6.51 16.92
C PRO A 18 7.53 -5.71 16.07
N CYS A 19 7.09 -4.57 15.51
CA CYS A 19 7.98 -3.63 14.80
C CYS A 19 9.19 -3.31 15.67
N ALA A 20 10.39 -3.48 15.12
CA ALA A 20 11.64 -3.27 15.85
C ALA A 20 11.81 -1.82 16.37
N ASN A 21 11.03 -0.87 15.84
CA ASN A 21 11.08 0.54 16.22
C ASN A 21 9.92 1.02 17.10
N CYS A 22 8.74 0.40 17.02
CA CYS A 22 7.56 0.88 17.75
C CYS A 22 6.67 -0.20 18.38
N GLY A 23 7.08 -1.47 18.32
CA GLY A 23 6.32 -2.57 18.89
C GLY A 23 5.10 -3.03 18.08
N ALA A 24 4.68 -2.28 17.05
CA ALA A 24 3.44 -2.56 16.32
C ALA A 24 3.53 -3.78 15.39
N HIS A 25 2.46 -4.58 15.31
CA HIS A 25 2.44 -5.86 14.58
C HIS A 25 2.07 -5.75 13.07
N ARG A 26 1.96 -4.54 12.50
CA ARG A 26 1.61 -4.33 11.07
C ARG A 26 2.84 -4.18 10.18
N LEU A 27 3.50 -5.28 9.84
CA LEU A 27 4.74 -5.28 9.06
C LEU A 27 4.50 -5.22 7.54
N LEU A 28 5.41 -4.56 6.79
CA LEU A 28 5.38 -4.53 5.32
C LEU A 28 6.04 -5.78 4.71
N LYS A 29 5.34 -6.42 3.75
CA LYS A 29 5.72 -7.70 3.11
C LYS A 29 7.11 -7.72 2.46
N TYR A 30 7.59 -6.56 1.97
CA TYR A 30 8.84 -6.43 1.21
C TYR A 30 10.05 -5.92 2.03
N ALA A 31 9.87 -5.59 3.31
CA ALA A 31 10.95 -5.05 4.15
C ALA A 31 11.34 -6.04 5.26
N HIS A 32 12.11 -7.09 4.92
CA HIS A 32 12.77 -8.05 5.84
C HIS A 32 12.00 -8.48 7.12
N ARG A 33 10.66 -8.42 7.12
CA ARG A 33 9.78 -8.88 8.21
C ARG A 33 10.05 -8.25 9.59
N THR A 34 10.48 -6.98 9.67
CA THR A 34 10.74 -6.29 10.97
C THR A 34 10.16 -4.88 11.11
N MET A 35 9.64 -4.27 10.03
CA MET A 35 9.28 -2.85 9.99
C MET A 35 7.81 -2.60 9.61
N CYS A 36 7.14 -1.71 10.37
CA CYS A 36 5.71 -1.41 10.17
C CYS A 36 5.41 -0.29 9.17
N CYS A 37 4.15 -0.23 8.73
CA CYS A 37 3.66 0.77 7.76
C CYS A 37 3.70 2.23 8.25
N ARG A 38 4.05 2.51 9.52
CA ARG A 38 4.12 3.89 10.02
C ARG A 38 5.39 4.61 9.58
N TYR A 39 5.25 5.85 9.13
CA TYR A 39 6.33 6.74 8.66
C TYR A 39 7.61 6.71 9.52
N LYS A 40 7.52 6.90 10.84
CA LYS A 40 8.69 6.89 11.73
C LYS A 40 9.47 5.56 11.68
N CYS A 41 8.78 4.45 11.46
CA CYS A 41 9.39 3.14 11.34
C CYS A 41 9.94 2.94 9.93
N GLN A 42 9.22 3.32 8.89
CA GLN A 42 9.75 3.28 7.52
C GLN A 42 11.06 4.09 7.38
N ARG A 43 11.15 5.26 8.02
CA ARG A 43 12.35 6.11 8.05
C ARG A 43 13.54 5.40 8.72
N ALA A 44 13.32 4.75 9.86
CA ALA A 44 14.35 3.94 10.53
C ALA A 44 14.77 2.71 9.67
N ALA A 45 13.84 2.13 8.91
CA ALA A 45 14.11 0.99 8.01
C ALA A 45 14.96 1.41 6.80
N ALA A 46 14.70 2.60 6.29
CA ALA A 46 15.49 3.20 5.23
C ALA A 46 16.93 3.44 5.72
N ALA A 47 17.09 4.05 6.90
CA ALA A 47 18.40 4.26 7.52
C ALA A 47 19.18 2.95 7.77
N GLN A 48 18.52 1.90 8.28
CA GLN A 48 19.15 0.57 8.47
C GLN A 48 19.43 -0.18 7.16
N ARG A 49 18.71 0.13 6.07
CA ARG A 49 19.03 -0.40 4.74
C ARG A 49 20.23 0.34 4.15
N GLN A 50 20.29 1.66 4.31
CA GLN A 50 21.44 2.47 3.92
C GLN A 50 22.73 2.02 4.64
N ALA A 51 22.66 1.80 5.96
CA ALA A 51 23.79 1.27 6.73
C ALA A 51 24.26 -0.13 6.27
N ARG A 52 23.37 -0.95 5.69
CA ARG A 52 23.72 -2.27 5.12
C ARG A 52 24.25 -2.18 3.69
N LEU A 53 23.83 -1.17 2.93
CA LEU A 53 24.31 -0.88 1.58
C LEU A 53 25.69 -0.21 1.59
N ALA A 54 26.08 0.44 2.69
CA ALA A 54 27.41 1.01 2.90
C ALA A 54 28.58 -0.01 2.85
N GLY A 55 28.30 -1.32 2.69
CA GLY A 55 29.31 -2.36 2.43
C GLY A 55 29.64 -2.58 0.95
N GLY A 56 28.95 -1.93 0.01
CA GLY A 56 29.21 -2.06 -1.43
C GLY A 56 28.72 -0.82 -2.18
N GLY A 57 29.67 0.00 -2.65
CA GLY A 57 29.44 1.34 -3.15
C GLY A 57 28.40 1.47 -4.27
N ALA A 58 27.38 2.28 -3.99
CA ALA A 58 26.66 3.14 -4.91
C ALA A 58 26.00 4.22 -4.05
N ASP A 59 26.07 5.48 -4.49
CA ASP A 59 25.72 6.70 -3.73
C ASP A 59 24.52 6.56 -2.79
N ASP A 60 24.66 7.15 -1.60
CA ASP A 60 23.64 7.30 -0.55
C ASP A 60 22.44 8.14 -1.05
N ALA A 61 21.59 7.55 -1.88
CA ALA A 61 20.31 8.16 -2.22
C ALA A 61 19.39 8.00 -1.01
N VAL A 62 19.13 9.11 -0.30
CA VAL A 62 18.04 9.20 0.66
C VAL A 62 16.75 8.86 -0.06
N VAL A 63 16.00 7.87 0.44
CA VAL A 63 14.76 7.41 -0.21
C VAL A 63 13.65 8.44 0.05
N PRO A 64 13.20 9.18 -0.96
CA PRO A 64 12.19 10.22 -0.80
C PRO A 64 10.88 9.63 -0.30
N THR A 65 10.27 10.31 0.67
CA THR A 65 9.37 9.65 1.63
C THR A 65 7.90 9.99 1.44
N PHE A 66 7.56 11.14 0.87
CA PHE A 66 6.16 11.60 0.75
C PHE A 66 5.78 11.90 -0.70
N CYS A 67 4.51 11.74 -1.04
CA CYS A 67 3.95 12.23 -2.30
C CYS A 67 3.73 13.75 -2.20
N PHE A 68 4.36 14.53 -3.07
CA PHE A 68 4.21 15.99 -3.13
C PHE A 68 3.26 16.43 -4.25
N LYS A 69 3.22 15.67 -5.36
CA LYS A 69 2.37 15.98 -6.50
C LYS A 69 1.72 14.70 -7.03
N ILE A 70 0.41 14.72 -7.15
CA ILE A 70 -0.35 13.61 -7.74
C ILE A 70 -0.33 13.77 -9.26
N GLU A 71 0.20 12.76 -9.97
CA GLU A 71 0.08 12.65 -11.42
C GLU A 71 -1.16 11.85 -11.80
N ALA A 72 -1.37 10.69 -11.16
CA ALA A 72 -2.53 9.84 -11.37
C ALA A 72 -2.84 8.98 -10.13
N VAL A 73 -4.12 8.63 -9.97
CA VAL A 73 -4.55 7.56 -9.07
C VAL A 73 -4.88 6.35 -9.92
N LEU A 74 -4.30 5.21 -9.57
CA LEU A 74 -4.32 3.97 -10.35
C LEU A 74 -5.11 2.84 -9.67
N GLY A 75 -5.48 3.02 -8.40
CA GLY A 75 -6.22 2.01 -7.65
C GLY A 75 -6.60 2.50 -6.26
N MET A 76 -7.58 1.84 -5.66
CA MET A 76 -8.01 2.08 -4.29
C MET A 76 -8.05 0.75 -3.53
N ARG A 77 -7.62 0.76 -2.27
CA ARG A 77 -7.92 -0.32 -1.33
C ARG A 77 -8.61 0.22 -0.09
N PHE A 78 -9.61 -0.52 0.35
CA PHE A 78 -10.34 -0.27 1.58
C PHE A 78 -10.04 -1.42 2.52
N CYS A 79 -9.19 -1.18 3.52
CA CYS A 79 -8.63 -2.23 4.38
C CYS A 79 -7.59 -3.13 3.67
N GLU A 80 -6.71 -3.73 4.45
CA GLU A 80 -5.76 -4.74 4.01
C GLU A 80 -6.16 -6.08 4.66
N PRO A 81 -6.81 -7.01 3.93
CA PRO A 81 -7.28 -8.27 4.50
C PRO A 81 -6.16 -9.09 5.16
N GLU A 82 -4.93 -8.98 4.66
CA GLU A 82 -3.73 -9.60 5.25
C GLU A 82 -3.40 -9.04 6.65
N GLN A 83 -3.83 -7.83 6.99
CA GLN A 83 -3.63 -7.19 8.31
C GLN A 83 -4.77 -7.45 9.30
N LEU A 84 -5.86 -8.07 8.86
CA LEU A 84 -6.99 -8.40 9.72
C LEU A 84 -6.76 -9.72 10.48
N ILE A 85 -6.88 -9.67 11.80
CA ILE A 85 -6.91 -10.90 12.61
C ILE A 85 -8.14 -11.75 12.26
N ALA A 86 -8.05 -13.06 12.46
CA ALA A 86 -9.10 -14.02 12.10
C ALA A 86 -10.50 -13.64 12.62
N LYS A 87 -10.58 -13.08 13.83
CA LYS A 87 -11.84 -12.54 14.38
C LYS A 87 -12.38 -11.39 13.53
N LYS A 88 -11.55 -10.41 13.16
CA LYS A 88 -11.96 -9.24 12.37
C LYS A 88 -12.33 -9.60 10.93
N ARG A 89 -11.69 -10.62 10.34
CA ARG A 89 -12.07 -11.14 9.01
C ARG A 89 -13.51 -11.68 8.95
N ARG A 90 -14.03 -12.18 10.07
CA ARG A 90 -15.38 -12.77 10.18
C ARG A 90 -16.41 -11.85 10.80
N ASN A 91 -16.02 -10.64 11.21
CA ASN A 91 -16.87 -9.73 11.96
C ASN A 91 -16.85 -8.33 11.32
N LYS A 92 -17.78 -7.47 11.76
CA LYS A 92 -17.82 -6.07 11.32
C LYS A 92 -16.51 -5.36 11.67
N LEU A 93 -15.92 -4.70 10.68
CA LEU A 93 -14.70 -3.91 10.86
C LEU A 93 -14.99 -2.61 11.63
N ALA A 94 -14.11 -2.29 12.59
CA ALA A 94 -14.12 -1.00 13.28
C ALA A 94 -13.57 0.11 12.36
N ALA A 95 -13.82 1.38 12.71
CA ALA A 95 -13.29 2.52 11.93
C ALA A 95 -11.76 2.49 11.80
N ALA A 96 -11.04 2.12 12.86
CA ALA A 96 -9.58 2.01 12.85
C ALA A 96 -9.02 0.85 11.99
N ASP A 97 -9.89 -0.04 11.51
CA ASP A 97 -9.53 -1.13 10.58
C ASP A 97 -9.77 -0.73 9.12
N LYS A 98 -10.41 0.42 8.89
CA LYS A 98 -10.80 0.94 7.58
C LYS A 98 -9.87 2.07 7.18
N THR A 99 -8.65 1.73 6.81
CA THR A 99 -7.72 2.68 6.20
C THR A 99 -7.97 2.71 4.69
N ILE A 100 -8.17 3.90 4.14
CA ILE A 100 -8.28 4.12 2.69
C ILE A 100 -6.89 4.45 2.18
N CYS A 101 -6.38 3.62 1.27
CA CYS A 101 -5.15 3.93 0.54
C CYS A 101 -5.45 3.98 -0.96
N TYR A 102 -4.78 4.90 -1.65
CA TYR A 102 -4.78 4.99 -3.10
C TYR A 102 -3.41 4.61 -3.65
N LEU A 103 -3.39 3.84 -4.74
CA LEU A 103 -2.19 3.60 -5.51
C LEU A 103 -1.95 4.85 -6.36
N THR A 104 -0.98 5.66 -5.96
CA THR A 104 -0.76 6.98 -6.53
C THR A 104 0.53 6.97 -7.32
N ARG A 105 0.45 7.37 -8.59
CA ARG A 105 1.60 7.82 -9.36
C ARG A 105 1.78 9.32 -9.11
N GLY A 106 2.98 9.72 -8.73
CA GLY A 106 3.23 11.10 -8.35
C GLY A 106 4.71 11.41 -8.16
N THR A 107 5.01 12.68 -7.93
CA THR A 107 6.36 13.13 -7.56
C THR A 107 6.55 12.98 -6.06
N PHE A 108 7.53 12.17 -5.66
CA PHE A 108 7.89 11.94 -4.28
C PHE A 108 9.16 12.71 -3.91
N LYS A 109 9.14 13.39 -2.77
CA LYS A 109 10.27 14.16 -2.22
C LYS A 109 10.46 13.81 -0.75
N GLU A 110 11.63 14.09 -0.21
CA GLU A 110 11.89 14.07 1.23
C GLU A 110 11.33 15.34 1.89
N ASP A 111 11.62 16.50 1.30
CA ASP A 111 11.19 17.81 1.80
C ASP A 111 11.00 18.83 0.66
N GLN A 112 10.85 20.11 1.02
CA GLN A 112 10.63 21.21 0.08
C GLN A 112 11.85 21.57 -0.79
N HIS A 113 13.04 21.15 -0.38
CA HIS A 113 14.32 21.42 -1.04
C HIS A 113 14.78 20.26 -1.93
N ASP A 114 14.15 19.09 -1.82
CA ASP A 114 14.37 17.94 -2.70
C ASP A 114 13.66 18.13 -4.05
N THR A 115 14.37 17.84 -5.15
CA THR A 115 13.84 17.83 -6.52
C THR A 115 12.80 16.72 -6.70
N GLY A 116 12.98 15.60 -5.99
CA GLY A 116 12.13 14.43 -6.04
C GLY A 116 12.19 13.66 -7.35
N PHE A 117 11.42 12.59 -7.41
CA PHE A 117 11.29 11.76 -8.60
C PHE A 117 9.89 11.16 -8.70
N THR A 118 9.51 10.77 -9.90
CA THR A 118 8.21 10.13 -10.13
C THR A 118 8.25 8.67 -9.71
N ASP A 119 7.30 8.28 -8.89
CA ASP A 119 7.14 6.90 -8.40
C ASP A 119 5.64 6.52 -8.31
N THR A 120 5.36 5.23 -8.08
CA THR A 120 4.01 4.69 -7.92
C THR A 120 3.93 3.89 -6.61
N ARG A 121 3.15 4.39 -5.64
CA ARG A 121 3.09 3.82 -4.28
C ARG A 121 1.67 3.86 -3.69
N TRP A 122 1.41 2.96 -2.75
CA TRP A 122 0.21 3.05 -1.91
C TRP A 122 0.38 4.16 -0.87
N VAL A 123 -0.51 5.14 -0.89
CA VAL A 123 -0.50 6.31 0.00
C VAL A 123 -1.84 6.41 0.72
N GLU A 124 -1.82 6.72 2.02
CA GLU A 124 -3.04 6.91 2.81
C GLU A 124 -3.77 8.18 2.39
N LEU A 125 -5.11 8.16 2.41
CA LEU A 125 -5.94 9.30 2.00
C LEU A 125 -5.61 10.57 2.82
N GLU A 126 -5.38 10.42 4.13
CA GLU A 126 -5.03 11.52 5.02
C GLU A 126 -3.71 12.19 4.59
N GLU A 127 -2.69 11.40 4.21
CA GLU A 127 -1.40 11.93 3.74
C GLU A 127 -1.54 12.69 2.42
N LEU A 128 -2.29 12.14 1.46
CA LEU A 128 -2.55 12.82 0.19
C LEU A 128 -3.25 14.16 0.41
N TYR A 129 -4.16 14.21 1.37
CA TYR A 129 -4.87 15.43 1.72
C TYR A 129 -3.93 16.50 2.31
N GLU A 130 -3.05 16.10 3.23
CA GLU A 130 -2.14 17.02 3.92
C GLU A 130 -0.99 17.49 3.03
N LYS A 131 -0.44 16.62 2.17
CA LYS A 131 0.83 16.87 1.47
C LYS A 131 0.69 17.30 0.01
N CYS A 132 -0.41 16.96 -0.66
CA CYS A 132 -0.57 17.19 -2.10
C CYS A 132 -1.44 18.42 -2.45
N GLY A 133 -1.16 19.58 -1.85
CA GLY A 133 -1.83 20.84 -2.20
C GLY A 133 -3.32 20.91 -1.83
N GLY A 134 -3.76 20.09 -0.88
CA GLY A 134 -5.11 20.13 -0.30
C GLY A 134 -6.20 19.37 -1.10
N LYS A 135 -7.47 19.67 -0.78
CA LYS A 135 -8.66 18.98 -1.32
C LYS A 135 -8.75 18.99 -2.84
N ALA A 136 -8.50 20.13 -3.46
CA ALA A 136 -8.87 20.33 -4.87
C ALA A 136 -8.06 19.48 -5.84
N PRO A 137 -6.71 19.40 -5.77
CA PRO A 137 -5.92 18.49 -6.60
C PRO A 137 -6.29 17.02 -6.41
N LEU A 138 -6.44 16.59 -5.16
CA LEU A 138 -6.83 15.22 -4.82
C LEU A 138 -8.21 14.87 -5.38
N ASN A 139 -9.23 15.70 -5.16
CA ASN A 139 -10.58 15.45 -5.66
C ASN A 139 -10.63 15.36 -7.18
N ARG A 140 -9.85 16.18 -7.90
CA ARG A 140 -9.73 16.08 -9.36
C ARG A 140 -9.12 14.76 -9.80
N ALA A 141 -8.05 14.32 -9.14
CA ALA A 141 -7.41 13.04 -9.46
C ALA A 141 -8.34 11.84 -9.16
N LEU A 142 -9.04 11.87 -8.03
CA LEU A 142 -10.01 10.84 -7.65
C LEU A 142 -11.20 10.78 -8.61
N LYS A 143 -11.70 11.94 -9.08
CA LYS A 143 -12.77 11.97 -10.06
C LYS A 143 -12.36 11.26 -11.35
N LYS A 144 -11.18 11.62 -11.90
CA LYS A 144 -10.63 10.97 -13.10
C LYS A 144 -10.50 9.45 -12.95
N TYR A 145 -10.01 9.00 -11.79
CA TYR A 145 -9.90 7.57 -11.51
C TYR A 145 -11.26 6.87 -11.52
N ARG A 146 -12.28 7.45 -10.87
CA ARG A 146 -13.63 6.87 -10.84
C ARG A 146 -14.29 6.84 -12.22
N ASP A 147 -14.16 7.92 -12.98
CA ASP A 147 -14.72 7.98 -14.34
C ASP A 147 -14.08 6.90 -15.23
N MET A 148 -12.77 6.69 -15.12
CA MET A 148 -12.03 5.64 -15.82
C MET A 148 -12.44 4.24 -15.36
N GLU A 149 -12.52 4.01 -14.05
CA GLU A 149 -12.92 2.72 -13.48
C GLU A 149 -14.33 2.33 -13.89
N GLN A 150 -15.28 3.26 -13.80
CA GLN A 150 -16.66 3.04 -14.21
C GLN A 150 -16.74 2.70 -15.70
N GLY A 151 -16.08 3.49 -16.56
CA GLY A 151 -16.07 3.23 -17.99
C GLY A 151 -15.45 1.86 -18.35
N ALA A 152 -14.41 1.43 -17.64
CA ALA A 152 -13.82 0.10 -17.83
C ALA A 152 -14.74 -1.02 -17.35
N ALA A 153 -15.45 -0.82 -16.24
CA ALA A 153 -16.43 -1.78 -15.73
C ALA A 153 -17.62 -1.92 -16.69
N ASP A 154 -18.17 -0.79 -17.16
CA ASP A 154 -19.30 -0.77 -18.09
C ASP A 154 -18.95 -1.49 -19.41
N ALA A 155 -17.75 -1.25 -19.95
CA ALA A 155 -17.28 -1.95 -21.15
C ALA A 155 -17.14 -3.47 -20.93
N ALA A 156 -16.55 -3.89 -19.80
CA ALA A 156 -16.40 -5.31 -19.49
C ALA A 156 -17.74 -6.02 -19.25
N ILE A 157 -18.73 -5.32 -18.68
CA ILE A 157 -20.09 -5.85 -18.51
C ILE A 157 -20.75 -6.05 -19.88
N ALA A 158 -20.67 -5.06 -20.77
CA ALA A 158 -21.23 -5.17 -22.11
C ALA A 158 -20.64 -6.38 -22.88
N GLU A 159 -19.32 -6.59 -22.81
CA GLU A 159 -18.66 -7.77 -23.41
C GLU A 159 -19.20 -9.09 -22.84
N CYS A 160 -19.52 -9.14 -21.54
CA CYS A 160 -20.09 -10.34 -20.91
C CYS A 160 -21.54 -10.59 -21.32
N GLU A 161 -22.33 -9.52 -21.54
CA GLU A 161 -23.73 -9.63 -21.94
C GLU A 161 -23.88 -10.03 -23.41
N GLU A 162 -23.00 -9.54 -24.29
CA GLU A 162 -22.97 -9.92 -25.72
C GLU A 162 -22.54 -11.39 -25.96
N GLY A 163 -21.89 -12.03 -24.98
CA GLY A 163 -21.46 -13.44 -25.04
C GLY A 163 -22.50 -14.47 -24.57
N ILE A 164 -23.74 -14.06 -24.27
CA ILE A 164 -24.81 -14.93 -23.75
C ILE A 164 -25.70 -15.51 -24.88
N ASP A 165 -25.57 -15.01 -26.11
CA ASP A 165 -26.39 -15.39 -27.27
C ASP A 165 -25.75 -16.44 -28.22
N GLU A 166 -24.71 -17.17 -27.79
CA GLU A 166 -24.16 -18.37 -28.48
C GLU A 166 -24.44 -19.67 -27.71
#